data_AF-Q0UPV7-F1
#
_entry.id   AF-Q0UPV7-F1
#
_cell.length_a   1.000
_cell.length_b   1.000
_cell.length_c   1.000
_cell.angle_alpha   90.00
_cell.angle_beta   90.00
_cell.angle_gamma   90.00
#
_symmetry.space_group_name_H-M   'P 1'
#
loop_
_entity.id
_entity.type
_entity.pdbx_description
1 polymer ?
#
loop_
_entity_poly.entity_id
_entity_poly.type
_entity_poly.pdbx_seq_one_letter_code
_entity_poly.pdbx_strand_id
1 'polypeptide(L)'
;MGDGWRDVTTYFDIETLLKSDAWREFTYITPCTDFIASGYDHRRKRVAQPETWDALLKDRDGADSGAEVRMMIVPYKQEKATGDLTTEDGRLMQPWHAAPGHEVIENPRLAAPDQDLKGEVRITARRGKRAIPVQTGMSEKESWKALKGRKGGFAPEDWMPYHNDMADAVGWIYGGWGRRAHLADQALSS
;
A
#
# COMPACT_ATOMS: atom_id res chain seq x y z
N MET A 1 1.74 -10.63 -19.81
CA MET A 1 2.93 -10.92 -18.98
C MET A 1 3.31 -9.75 -18.05
N GLY A 2 2.35 -8.95 -17.55
CA GLY A 2 2.64 -7.76 -16.71
C GLY A 2 1.87 -7.68 -15.39
N ASP A 3 0.79 -8.44 -15.21
CA ASP A 3 -0.10 -8.27 -14.06
C ASP A 3 0.44 -8.89 -12.76
N GLY A 4 1.16 -10.01 -12.84
CA GLY A 4 1.66 -10.70 -11.64
C GLY A 4 2.72 -9.93 -10.83
N TRP A 5 3.34 -8.88 -11.40
CA TRP A 5 4.26 -8.01 -10.65
C TRP A 5 3.52 -6.96 -9.82
N ARG A 6 2.36 -6.47 -10.28
CA ARG A 6 1.58 -5.43 -9.57
C ARG A 6 1.03 -5.96 -8.25
N ASP A 7 0.52 -7.18 -8.27
CA ASP A 7 -0.07 -7.86 -7.11
C ASP A 7 0.94 -8.06 -5.97
N VAL A 8 2.20 -8.32 -6.31
CA VAL A 8 3.26 -8.57 -5.31
C VAL A 8 3.74 -7.25 -4.70
N THR A 9 3.81 -6.18 -5.50
CA THR A 9 4.21 -4.85 -5.03
C THR A 9 3.21 -4.30 -4.00
N THR A 10 1.91 -4.32 -4.31
CA THR A 10 0.88 -3.81 -3.39
C THR A 10 0.89 -4.51 -2.02
N TYR A 11 1.12 -5.83 -2.00
CA TYR A 11 1.25 -6.57 -0.74
C TYR A 11 2.40 -6.05 0.13
N PHE A 12 3.59 -5.85 -0.47
CA PHE A 12 4.76 -5.35 0.26
C PHE A 12 4.68 -3.84 0.58
N ASP A 13 3.96 -3.06 -0.21
CA ASP A 13 3.69 -1.65 0.08
C ASP A 13 2.89 -1.50 1.37
N ILE A 14 1.87 -2.35 1.56
CA ILE A 14 1.06 -2.37 2.79
C ILE A 14 1.91 -2.77 4.00
N GLU A 15 2.76 -3.81 3.88
CA GLU A 15 3.68 -4.17 4.97
C GLU A 15 4.65 -3.03 5.30
N THR A 16 5.16 -2.34 4.28
CA THR A 16 6.06 -1.19 4.46
C THR A 16 5.33 -0.05 5.16
N LEU A 17 4.08 0.21 4.78
CA LEU A 17 3.23 1.20 5.44
C LEU A 17 2.97 0.82 6.90
N LEU A 18 2.63 -0.43 7.20
CA LEU A 18 2.44 -0.94 8.55
C LEU A 18 3.70 -0.82 9.43
N LYS A 19 4.89 -0.91 8.83
CA LYS A 19 6.19 -0.72 9.50
C LYS A 19 6.58 0.75 9.67
N SER A 20 5.96 1.66 8.91
CA SER A 20 6.23 3.11 9.00
C SER A 20 5.74 3.72 10.31
N ASP A 21 6.40 4.78 10.76
CA ASP A 21 6.05 5.55 11.96
C ASP A 21 5.08 6.71 11.66
N ALA A 22 4.79 7.03 10.39
CA ALA A 22 4.15 8.29 10.01
C ALA A 22 2.61 8.34 10.13
N TRP A 23 1.99 7.42 10.88
CA TRP A 23 0.54 7.30 10.98
C TRP A 23 0.09 6.84 12.37
N ARG A 24 -1.16 7.15 12.72
CA ARG A 24 -1.84 6.66 13.94
C ARG A 24 -2.98 5.71 13.61
N GLU A 25 -3.72 6.04 12.56
CA GLU A 25 -4.71 5.19 11.94
C GLU A 25 -4.68 5.46 10.44
N PHE A 26 -4.81 4.42 9.61
CA PHE A 26 -5.01 4.58 8.18
C PHE A 26 -6.00 3.54 7.66
N THR A 27 -6.62 3.89 6.54
CA THR A 27 -7.39 2.94 5.72
C THR A 27 -6.77 2.90 4.34
N TYR A 28 -6.30 1.73 3.93
CA TYR A 28 -5.84 1.47 2.58
C TYR A 28 -6.99 0.84 1.79
N ILE A 29 -7.33 1.44 0.65
CA ILE A 29 -8.45 1.00 -0.20
C ILE A 29 -7.88 0.53 -1.53
N THR A 30 -8.25 -0.68 -1.93
CA THR A 30 -7.90 -1.26 -3.23
C THR A 30 -9.16 -1.74 -3.93
N PRO A 31 -9.28 -1.53 -5.26
CA PRO A 31 -10.51 -1.82 -5.97
C PRO A 31 -10.79 -3.31 -6.10
N CYS A 32 -9.79 -4.19 -5.94
CA CYS A 32 -9.94 -5.64 -6.10
C CYS A 32 -9.13 -6.44 -5.06
N THR A 33 -9.44 -7.73 -4.97
CA THR A 33 -8.77 -8.72 -4.10
C THR A 33 -7.47 -9.27 -4.68
N ASP A 34 -7.15 -8.99 -5.94
CA ASP A 34 -6.18 -9.80 -6.69
C ASP A 34 -4.76 -9.70 -6.11
N PHE A 35 -4.38 -8.55 -5.54
CA PHE A 35 -3.07 -8.40 -4.90
C PHE A 35 -2.80 -9.39 -3.75
N ILE A 36 -3.86 -9.92 -3.12
CA ILE A 36 -3.75 -10.75 -1.91
C ILE A 36 -4.39 -12.13 -2.06
N ALA A 37 -5.47 -12.26 -2.84
CA ALA A 37 -6.13 -13.53 -3.14
C ALA A 37 -5.58 -14.20 -4.41
N SER A 38 -4.71 -13.54 -5.19
CA SER A 38 -4.06 -14.20 -6.32
C SER A 38 -3.17 -15.32 -5.80
N GLY A 39 -3.38 -16.52 -6.35
CA GLY A 39 -2.49 -17.64 -6.13
C GLY A 39 -1.07 -17.41 -6.64
N TYR A 40 -0.87 -16.44 -7.54
CA TYR A 40 0.41 -16.14 -8.17
C TYR A 40 1.41 -15.50 -7.19
N ASP A 41 1.91 -16.30 -6.25
CA ASP A 41 2.93 -15.97 -5.26
C ASP A 41 4.23 -16.73 -5.58
N HIS A 42 4.88 -16.34 -6.67
CA HIS A 42 6.15 -16.94 -7.12
C HIS A 42 7.27 -16.86 -6.07
N ARG A 43 7.14 -15.98 -5.06
CA ARG A 43 8.10 -15.84 -3.95
C ARG A 43 7.75 -16.73 -2.75
N ARG A 44 6.53 -17.29 -2.69
CA ARG A 44 5.97 -18.03 -1.54
C ARG A 44 6.12 -17.23 -0.24
N LYS A 45 5.86 -15.93 -0.32
CA LYS A 45 6.03 -14.97 0.79
C LYS A 45 4.72 -14.41 1.32
N ARG A 46 3.60 -14.63 0.62
CA ARG A 46 2.28 -14.24 1.12
C ARG A 46 1.84 -15.23 2.20
N VAL A 47 1.43 -14.68 3.33
CA VAL A 47 0.91 -15.40 4.48
C VAL A 47 -0.54 -15.01 4.72
N ALA A 48 -1.21 -15.66 5.66
CA ALA A 48 -2.61 -15.36 5.97
C ALA A 48 -2.78 -13.93 6.49
N GLN A 49 -3.79 -13.22 5.97
CA GLN A 49 -4.10 -11.84 6.33
C GLN A 49 -5.58 -11.69 6.67
N PRO A 50 -5.96 -10.75 7.56
CA PRO A 50 -5.11 -9.74 8.21
C PRO A 50 -4.31 -10.22 9.42
N GLU A 51 -4.42 -11.48 9.84
CA GLU A 51 -3.86 -11.98 11.10
C GLU A 51 -2.36 -11.75 11.22
N THR A 52 -1.61 -11.98 10.14
CA THR A 52 -0.16 -11.80 10.20
C THR A 52 0.22 -10.32 10.26
N TRP A 53 -0.50 -9.44 9.58
CA TRP A 53 -0.31 -8.00 9.69
C TRP A 53 -0.72 -7.45 11.06
N ASP A 54 -1.80 -7.99 11.63
CA ASP A 54 -2.24 -7.66 12.98
C ASP A 54 -1.20 -8.09 14.02
N ALA A 55 -0.68 -9.32 13.93
CA ALA A 55 0.41 -9.80 14.76
C ALA A 55 1.68 -8.95 14.60
N LEU A 56 2.06 -8.62 13.37
CA LEU A 56 3.22 -7.76 13.07
C LEU A 56 3.10 -6.38 13.74
N LEU A 57 1.90 -5.78 13.71
CA LEU A 57 1.67 -4.48 14.32
C LEU A 57 1.66 -4.56 15.85
N LYS A 58 1.11 -5.64 16.41
CA LYS A 58 1.09 -5.90 17.85
C LYS A 58 2.46 -6.24 18.42
N ASP A 59 3.31 -6.96 17.69
CA ASP A 59 4.71 -7.21 18.07
C ASP A 59 5.50 -5.90 18.18
N ARG A 60 5.18 -4.94 17.31
CA ARG A 60 5.80 -3.61 17.31
C ARG A 60 5.30 -2.73 18.46
N ASP A 61 3.99 -2.66 18.68
CA ASP A 61 3.39 -1.69 19.63
C ASP A 61 3.10 -2.28 21.02
N GLY A 62 3.19 -3.60 21.14
CA GLY A 62 2.78 -4.39 22.30
C GLY A 62 1.37 -4.95 22.11
N ALA A 63 1.17 -6.21 22.51
CA ALA A 63 -0.10 -6.92 22.36
C ALA A 63 -1.29 -6.21 23.05
N ASP A 64 -1.05 -5.62 24.23
CA ASP A 64 -2.07 -4.90 25.01
C ASP A 64 -2.22 -3.42 24.65
N SER A 65 -1.50 -2.95 23.63
CA SER A 65 -1.48 -1.54 23.24
C SER A 65 -2.79 -1.06 22.61
N GLY A 66 -3.63 -1.99 22.16
CA GLY A 66 -4.81 -1.72 21.33
C GLY A 66 -4.48 -1.53 19.84
N ALA A 67 -3.26 -1.87 19.42
CA ALA A 67 -2.90 -1.96 18.02
C ALA A 67 -3.71 -3.05 17.31
N GLU A 68 -4.14 -2.76 16.10
CA GLU A 68 -5.04 -3.65 15.37
C GLU A 68 -4.96 -3.44 13.86
N VAL A 69 -5.02 -4.53 13.10
CA VAL A 69 -5.25 -4.52 11.65
C VAL A 69 -6.52 -5.30 11.33
N ARG A 70 -7.43 -4.67 10.58
CA ARG A 70 -8.65 -5.29 10.08
C ARG A 70 -8.67 -5.24 8.56
N MET A 71 -9.30 -6.24 7.96
CA MET A 71 -9.53 -6.30 6.54
C MET A 71 -11.00 -6.56 6.29
N MET A 72 -11.57 -5.73 5.43
CA MET A 72 -12.97 -5.75 5.05
C MET A 72 -13.06 -5.84 3.54
N ILE A 73 -14.06 -6.56 3.04
CA ILE A 73 -14.40 -6.57 1.63
C ILE A 73 -15.76 -5.90 1.42
N VAL A 74 -15.85 -5.11 0.36
CA VAL A 74 -17.07 -4.53 -0.19
C VAL A 74 -17.37 -5.28 -1.49
N PRO A 75 -18.24 -6.32 -1.46
CA PRO A 75 -18.52 -7.13 -2.63
C PRO A 75 -19.07 -6.29 -3.78
N TYR A 76 -18.66 -6.57 -5.01
CA TYR A 76 -19.27 -5.89 -6.18
C TYR A 76 -20.76 -6.21 -6.31
N LYS A 77 -21.16 -7.41 -5.87
CA LYS A 77 -22.56 -7.86 -5.82
C LYS A 77 -23.08 -7.73 -4.40
N GLN A 78 -23.73 -6.60 -4.13
CA GLN A 78 -24.22 -6.25 -2.80
C GLN A 78 -25.33 -7.17 -2.30
N GLU A 79 -26.01 -7.91 -3.19
CA GLU A 79 -27.02 -8.91 -2.82
C GLU A 79 -26.43 -10.09 -2.03
N LYS A 80 -25.10 -10.27 -2.09
CA LYS A 80 -24.36 -11.31 -1.37
C LYS A 80 -23.63 -10.78 -0.13
N ALA A 81 -23.70 -9.48 0.15
CA ALA A 81 -23.02 -8.91 1.29
C ALA A 81 -23.75 -9.27 2.59
N THR A 82 -23.00 -9.64 3.62
CA THR A 82 -23.53 -10.15 4.89
C THR A 82 -23.09 -9.36 6.11
N GLY A 83 -22.29 -8.31 5.93
CA GLY A 83 -21.74 -7.53 7.03
C GLY A 83 -22.62 -6.37 7.46
N ASP A 84 -22.38 -5.88 8.67
CA ASP A 84 -23.18 -4.84 9.33
C ASP A 84 -22.61 -3.42 9.16
N LEU A 85 -21.38 -3.31 8.63
CA LEU A 85 -20.71 -2.03 8.43
C LEU A 85 -20.98 -1.52 7.01
N THR A 86 -21.02 -0.19 6.83
CA THR A 86 -21.25 0.44 5.52
C THR A 86 -20.14 1.41 5.16
N THR A 87 -19.78 1.44 3.88
CA THR A 87 -18.93 2.47 3.30
C THR A 87 -19.61 3.84 3.33
N GLU A 88 -18.89 4.90 2.98
CA GLU A 88 -19.38 6.28 2.94
C GLU A 88 -20.54 6.44 1.95
N ASP A 89 -20.58 5.62 0.91
CA ASP A 89 -21.64 5.57 -0.11
C ASP A 89 -22.74 4.52 0.19
N GLY A 90 -22.72 3.92 1.38
CA GLY A 90 -23.80 3.03 1.86
C GLY A 90 -23.71 1.57 1.40
N ARG A 91 -22.60 1.15 0.78
CA ARG A 91 -22.37 -0.27 0.43
C ARG A 91 -21.99 -1.07 1.68
N LEU A 92 -22.56 -2.25 1.83
CA LEU A 92 -22.24 -3.16 2.91
C LEU A 92 -20.82 -3.69 2.75
N MET A 93 -20.09 -3.68 3.86
CA MET A 93 -18.76 -4.27 4.00
C MET A 93 -18.81 -5.40 5.03
N GLN A 94 -18.06 -6.47 4.79
CA GLN A 94 -17.97 -7.60 5.70
C GLN A 94 -16.51 -7.94 6.01
N PRO A 95 -16.22 -8.54 7.18
CA PRO A 95 -14.89 -9.03 7.49
C PRO A 95 -14.39 -9.96 6.40
N TRP A 96 -13.11 -9.83 6.06
CA TRP A 96 -12.51 -10.61 5.01
C TRP A 96 -11.09 -11.01 5.39
N HIS A 97 -10.76 -12.24 5.03
CA HIS A 97 -9.47 -12.86 5.30
C HIS A 97 -8.93 -13.37 3.98
N ALA A 98 -7.61 -13.40 3.82
CA ALA A 98 -6.91 -13.91 2.65
C ALA A 98 -6.03 -15.09 3.08
N ALA A 99 -6.14 -16.20 2.35
CA ALA A 99 -5.28 -17.36 2.56
C ALA A 99 -3.89 -17.12 1.92
N PRO A 100 -2.84 -17.86 2.33
CA PRO A 100 -1.54 -17.80 1.68
C PRO A 100 -1.65 -18.19 0.19
N GLY A 101 -1.32 -17.27 -0.72
CA GLY A 101 -1.54 -17.48 -2.16
C GLY A 101 -0.87 -18.75 -2.71
N HIS A 102 0.33 -19.09 -2.23
CA HIS A 102 1.03 -20.31 -2.64
C HIS A 102 0.32 -21.59 -2.18
N GLU A 103 -0.31 -21.59 -1.01
CA GLU A 103 -1.08 -22.75 -0.52
C GLU A 103 -2.37 -22.95 -1.31
N VAL A 104 -3.03 -21.87 -1.73
CA VAL A 104 -4.25 -21.91 -2.55
C VAL A 104 -3.98 -22.57 -3.92
N ILE A 105 -2.83 -22.28 -4.54
CA ILE A 105 -2.44 -22.95 -5.79
C ILE A 105 -2.22 -24.44 -5.58
N GLU A 106 -1.51 -24.81 -4.52
CA GLU A 106 -1.10 -26.19 -4.27
C GLU A 106 -2.28 -27.05 -3.81
N ASN A 107 -3.26 -26.46 -3.13
CA ASN A 107 -4.45 -27.14 -2.67
C ASN A 107 -5.71 -26.27 -2.86
N PRO A 108 -6.44 -26.45 -3.97
CA PRO A 108 -7.68 -25.72 -4.25
C PRO A 108 -8.76 -25.87 -3.17
N ARG A 109 -8.68 -26.88 -2.31
CA ARG A 109 -9.63 -27.06 -1.18
C ARG A 109 -9.43 -26.04 -0.06
N LEU A 110 -8.32 -25.29 -0.06
CA LEU A 110 -8.06 -24.19 0.88
C LEU A 110 -8.69 -22.87 0.42
N ALA A 111 -9.21 -22.80 -0.82
CA ALA A 111 -10.01 -21.65 -1.27
C ALA A 111 -11.39 -21.71 -0.61
N ALA A 112 -11.56 -20.99 0.50
CA ALA A 112 -12.89 -20.79 1.08
C ALA A 112 -13.78 -19.97 0.13
N PRO A 113 -15.12 -20.10 0.18
CA PRO A 113 -16.04 -19.27 -0.62
C PRO A 113 -15.79 -17.77 -0.47
N ASP A 114 -15.28 -17.36 0.69
CA ASP A 114 -14.89 -15.99 0.96
C ASP A 114 -13.67 -15.55 0.14
N GLN A 115 -12.73 -16.44 -0.24
CA GLN A 115 -11.60 -16.11 -1.14
C GLN A 115 -12.08 -15.78 -2.57
N ASP A 116 -13.16 -16.44 -3.03
CA ASP A 116 -13.72 -16.23 -4.36
C ASP A 116 -14.56 -14.94 -4.46
N LEU A 117 -14.87 -14.32 -3.32
CA LEU A 117 -15.61 -13.08 -3.25
C LEU A 117 -14.79 -11.93 -3.83
N LYS A 118 -15.26 -11.35 -4.93
CA LYS A 118 -14.61 -10.21 -5.60
C LYS A 118 -15.23 -8.88 -5.16
N GLY A 119 -14.38 -7.92 -4.87
CA GLY A 119 -14.80 -6.61 -4.38
C GLY A 119 -13.63 -5.69 -4.06
N GLU A 120 -13.98 -4.47 -3.68
CA GLU A 120 -13.06 -3.51 -3.09
C GLU A 120 -12.63 -4.03 -1.71
N VAL A 121 -11.33 -3.99 -1.41
CA VAL A 121 -10.80 -4.38 -0.10
C VAL A 121 -10.37 -3.12 0.64
N ARG A 122 -10.77 -3.03 1.90
CA ARG A 122 -10.38 -1.96 2.83
C ARG A 122 -9.58 -2.58 3.96
N ILE A 123 -8.34 -2.11 4.12
CA ILE A 123 -7.46 -2.51 5.22
C ILE A 123 -7.36 -1.33 6.16
N THR A 124 -7.91 -1.48 7.36
CA THR A 124 -7.82 -0.46 8.41
C THR A 124 -6.79 -0.89 9.43
N ALA A 125 -5.79 -0.06 9.64
CA ALA A 125 -4.76 -0.29 10.64
C ALA A 125 -4.76 0.85 11.65
N ARG A 126 -4.64 0.50 12.94
CA ARG A 126 -4.60 1.43 14.06
C ARG A 126 -3.43 1.10 14.96
N ARG A 127 -2.59 2.10 15.25
CA ARG A 127 -1.46 1.96 16.19
C ARG A 127 -1.95 1.84 17.63
N GLY A 128 -1.08 1.33 18.50
CA GLY A 128 -1.31 1.32 19.94
C GLY A 128 -1.60 2.71 20.51
N LYS A 129 -2.39 2.79 21.59
CA LYS A 129 -2.87 4.06 22.17
C LYS A 129 -1.76 5.08 22.48
N ARG A 130 -0.58 4.59 22.84
CA ARG A 130 0.62 5.38 23.20
C ARG A 130 1.68 5.45 22.11
N ALA A 131 1.41 4.92 20.92
CA ALA A 131 2.32 5.03 19.80
C ALA A 131 2.48 6.51 19.39
N ILE A 132 3.72 6.95 19.26
CA ILE A 132 4.05 8.30 18.80
C ILE A 132 4.25 8.21 17.28
N PRO A 133 3.37 8.82 16.47
CA PRO A 133 3.63 8.89 15.04
C PRO A 133 4.80 9.84 14.79
N VAL A 134 5.85 9.35 14.15
CA VAL A 134 7.05 10.11 13.85
C VAL A 134 7.06 10.43 12.36
N GLN A 135 6.81 11.70 12.02
CA GLN A 135 6.92 12.20 10.64
C GLN A 135 8.37 12.61 10.33
N THR A 136 9.30 11.68 10.54
CA THR A 136 10.68 11.83 10.10
C THR A 136 10.81 11.10 8.77
N GLY A 137 11.35 11.75 7.73
CA GLY A 137 11.51 11.11 6.42
C GLY A 137 12.15 9.72 6.54
N MET A 138 11.68 8.77 5.72
CA MET A 138 11.90 7.32 5.89
C MET A 138 13.36 6.86 5.99
N SER A 139 14.33 7.72 5.71
CA SER A 139 15.76 7.41 5.73
C SER A 139 16.53 7.93 6.95
N GLU A 140 16.07 8.96 7.68
CA GLU A 140 16.98 9.68 8.59
C GLU A 140 16.52 9.88 10.04
N LYS A 141 15.31 9.50 10.45
CA LYS A 141 14.80 9.79 11.82
C LYS A 141 14.92 11.27 12.23
N GLU A 142 15.02 12.17 11.26
CA GLU A 142 15.12 13.62 11.46
C GLU A 142 13.82 14.33 11.10
N SER A 143 13.48 15.36 11.88
CA SER A 143 12.27 16.15 11.64
C SER A 143 12.34 16.89 10.30
N TRP A 144 11.19 17.14 9.66
CA TRP A 144 11.10 17.96 8.44
C TRP A 144 11.78 19.34 8.56
N LYS A 145 11.76 19.94 9.76
CA LYS A 145 12.45 21.20 10.04
C LYS A 145 13.97 21.06 9.97
N ALA A 146 14.51 19.96 10.47
CA ALA A 146 15.94 19.65 10.41
C ALA A 146 16.39 19.35 8.97
N LEU A 147 15.62 18.53 8.25
CA LEU A 147 15.89 18.19 6.84
C LEU A 147 15.90 19.44 5.93
N LYS A 148 14.95 20.37 6.10
CA LYS A 148 14.90 21.63 5.33
C LYS A 148 16.01 22.62 5.69
N GLY A 149 16.63 22.48 6.86
CA GLY A 149 17.73 23.33 7.31
C GLY A 149 19.09 22.95 6.76
N ARG A 150 19.22 21.80 6.07
CA ARG A 150 20.48 21.33 5.50
C ARG A 150 20.82 22.07 4.21
N LYS A 151 22.08 22.50 4.09
CA LYS A 151 22.62 23.15 2.89
C LYS A 151 22.72 22.09 1.77
N GLY A 152 21.85 22.15 0.76
CA GLY A 152 21.74 21.14 -0.31
C GLY A 152 20.37 20.45 -0.41
N GLY A 153 19.47 20.64 0.57
CA GLY A 153 18.10 20.12 0.51
C GLY A 153 18.00 18.58 0.46
N PHE A 154 16.98 18.07 -0.23
CA PHE A 154 16.60 16.64 -0.32
C PHE A 154 17.47 15.77 -1.22
N ALA A 155 18.50 16.33 -1.88
CA ALA A 155 19.34 15.58 -2.80
C ALA A 155 20.52 14.97 -2.03
N PRO A 156 20.63 13.62 -1.94
CA PRO A 156 21.91 12.98 -1.66
C PRO A 156 23.02 13.58 -2.55
N GLU A 157 24.26 13.63 -2.06
CA GLU A 157 25.38 14.21 -2.83
C GLU A 157 25.56 13.53 -4.21
N ASP A 158 25.14 12.27 -4.33
CA ASP A 158 25.20 11.45 -5.53
C ASP A 158 23.84 11.30 -6.26
N TRP A 159 22.84 12.11 -5.90
CA TRP A 159 21.49 11.99 -6.44
C TRP A 159 21.37 12.62 -7.83
N MET A 160 21.35 11.77 -8.86
CA MET A 160 20.86 12.16 -10.18
C MET A 160 19.33 12.00 -10.24
N PRO A 161 18.58 13.02 -10.73
CA PRO A 161 17.15 12.90 -10.92
C PRO A 161 16.83 11.73 -11.85
N TYR A 162 16.01 10.80 -11.37
CA TYR A 162 15.47 9.72 -12.19
C TYR A 162 14.32 10.27 -13.03
N HIS A 163 14.57 10.48 -14.33
CA HIS A 163 13.51 10.82 -15.28
C HIS A 163 12.78 9.53 -15.66
N ASN A 164 11.53 9.41 -15.22
CA ASN A 164 10.73 8.17 -15.32
C ASN A 164 10.22 7.86 -16.74
N ASP A 165 10.70 8.59 -17.75
CA ASP A 165 10.51 8.27 -19.16
C ASP A 165 11.79 8.64 -19.93
N MET A 166 12.43 7.63 -20.55
CA MET A 166 13.57 7.82 -21.45
C MET A 166 13.22 8.77 -22.61
N ALA A 167 11.95 8.85 -23.03
CA ALA A 167 11.50 9.77 -24.07
C ALA A 167 11.52 11.24 -23.62
N ASP A 168 11.18 11.52 -22.35
CA ASP A 168 11.27 12.87 -21.78
C ASP A 168 12.72 13.28 -21.53
N ALA A 169 13.59 12.35 -21.12
CA ALA A 169 15.02 12.62 -20.97
C ALA A 169 15.68 12.99 -22.31
N VAL A 170 15.38 12.24 -23.38
CA VAL A 170 15.84 12.55 -24.75
C VAL A 170 15.21 13.87 -25.24
N GLY A 171 13.94 14.10 -24.93
CA GLY A 171 13.23 15.34 -25.25
C GLY A 171 13.79 16.59 -24.58
N TRP A 172 14.32 16.46 -23.35
CA TRP A 172 14.98 17.56 -22.64
C TRP A 172 16.40 17.80 -23.17
N ILE A 173 17.18 16.74 -23.36
CA ILE A 173 18.60 16.83 -23.75
C ILE A 173 18.75 17.27 -25.21
N TYR A 174 17.88 16.79 -26.10
CA TYR A 174 17.97 17.04 -27.55
C TYR A 174 16.85 17.92 -28.12
N GLY A 175 15.87 18.30 -27.30
CA GLY A 175 14.83 19.25 -27.70
C GLY A 175 15.38 20.66 -27.81
N GLY A 176 15.13 21.34 -28.93
CA GLY A 176 15.42 22.77 -29.06
C GLY A 176 14.74 23.59 -27.95
N TRP A 177 15.25 24.81 -27.71
CA TRP A 177 14.82 25.69 -26.62
C TRP A 177 13.30 25.83 -26.46
N GLY A 178 12.54 25.92 -27.56
CA GLY A 178 11.07 26.02 -27.50
C GLY A 178 10.37 24.81 -26.89
N ARG A 179 10.87 23.58 -27.12
CA ARG A 179 10.29 22.36 -26.55
C ARG A 179 10.55 22.26 -25.05
N ARG A 180 11.71 22.78 -24.61
CA ARG A 180 12.14 22.84 -23.21
C ARG A 180 11.31 23.85 -22.41
N ALA A 181 11.01 25.00 -23.02
CA ALA A 181 10.11 26.01 -22.42
C ALA A 181 8.68 25.48 -22.27
N HIS A 182 8.15 24.75 -23.25
CA HIS A 182 6.80 24.19 -23.21
C HIS A 182 6.64 23.12 -22.11
N LEU A 183 7.61 22.21 -21.98
CA LEU A 183 7.60 21.20 -20.92
C LEU A 183 7.75 21.83 -19.52
N ALA A 184 8.56 22.89 -19.39
CA ALA A 184 8.69 23.63 -18.14
C ALA A 184 7.39 24.35 -17.76
N ASP A 185 6.69 24.96 -18.71
CA ASP A 185 5.40 25.62 -18.49
C ASP A 185 4.34 24.61 -18.05
N GLN A 186 4.27 23.44 -18.70
CA GLN A 186 3.31 22.38 -18.37
C GLN A 186 3.53 21.80 -16.96
N ALA A 187 4.78 21.67 -16.53
CA ALA A 187 5.11 21.22 -15.17
C ALA A 187 4.83 22.27 -14.08
N LEU A 188 4.78 23.56 -14.44
CA LEU A 188 4.49 24.66 -13.53
C LEU A 188 3.00 25.02 -13.47
N SER A 189 2.23 24.59 -14.47
CA SER A 189 0.79 24.89 -14.62
C SER A 189 -0.12 23.69 -14.36
N SER A 190 0.42 22.55 -13.90
CA SER A 190 -0.33 21.37 -13.45
C SER A 190 -0.37 21.22 -11.94
#